data_AF-A0A2W7AIU9-F1
#
_entry.id   AF-A0A2W7AIU9-F1
#
_cell.length_a   1.000
_cell.length_b   1.000
_cell.length_c   1.000
_cell.angle_alpha   90.00
_cell.angle_beta   90.00
_cell.angle_gamma   90.00
#
_symmetry.space_group_name_H-M   'P 1'
#
loop_
_entity.id
_entity.type
_entity.pdbx_description
1 polymer ?
#
loop_
_entity_poly.entity_id
_entity_poly.type
_entity_poly.pdbx_seq_one_letter_code
_entity_poly.pdbx_strand_id
1 'polypeptide(L)'
;MSTKATIAYGKTFHFYHEVLDDNCVYLELEQVEFEASCNRVMVPIPVHIWEVIRQYPGIDLSWADQSDAEILDHVSQSVDDRIRDYAAADPDKKGWVSLCGGLVFGQADAPREEQIQQGVAHYQRLREHQQQVKAAIAELQQAQRNSA
;
A
#
# COMPACT_ATOMS: atom_id res chain seq x y z
N MET A 1 4.04 13.29 12.99
CA MET A 1 4.52 12.34 11.97
C MET A 1 3.68 12.55 10.73
N SER A 2 4.31 12.59 9.55
CA SER A 2 3.58 12.59 8.27
C SER A 2 3.05 11.17 8.03
N THR A 3 1.77 11.03 7.70
CA THR A 3 1.15 9.77 7.27
C THR A 3 1.30 9.53 5.77
N LYS A 4 1.95 10.45 5.04
CA LYS A 4 2.19 10.35 3.60
C LYS A 4 3.34 9.39 3.29
N ALA A 5 3.05 8.31 2.59
CA ALA A 5 4.03 7.44 1.93
C ALA A 5 4.29 7.98 0.52
N THR A 6 5.44 8.63 0.33
CA THR A 6 5.79 9.33 -0.93
C THR A 6 6.08 8.34 -2.05
N ILE A 7 5.42 8.53 -3.20
CA ILE A 7 5.68 7.81 -4.46
C ILE A 7 6.63 8.62 -5.34
N ALA A 8 6.29 9.89 -5.59
CA ALA A 8 7.11 10.84 -6.35
C ALA A 8 6.92 12.26 -5.81
N TYR A 9 7.96 13.09 -5.88
CA TYR A 9 7.88 14.48 -5.43
C TYR A 9 8.73 15.40 -6.30
N GLY A 10 8.31 16.66 -6.36
CA GLY A 10 9.04 17.74 -7.00
C GLY A 10 8.80 19.05 -6.25
N LYS A 11 9.35 20.15 -6.76
CA LYS A 11 9.20 21.46 -6.13
C LYS A 11 7.76 21.95 -6.05
N THR A 12 6.91 21.49 -6.96
CA THR A 12 5.53 21.97 -7.14
C THR A 12 4.51 20.83 -7.18
N PHE A 13 4.92 19.60 -6.81
CA PHE A 13 4.01 18.47 -6.74
C PHE A 13 4.45 17.41 -5.72
N HIS A 14 3.47 16.69 -5.17
CA HIS A 14 3.69 15.54 -4.29
C HIS A 14 2.66 14.44 -4.61
N PHE A 15 3.15 13.29 -5.09
CA PHE A 15 2.36 12.10 -5.36
C PHE A 15 2.62 11.06 -4.27
N TYR A 16 1.57 10.63 -3.56
CA TYR A 16 1.72 9.81 -2.35
C TYR A 16 0.48 8.95 -2.04
N HIS A 17 0.66 7.97 -1.14
CA HIS A 17 -0.42 7.28 -0.44
C HIS A 17 -0.54 7.77 1.00
N GLU A 18 -1.73 7.69 1.58
CA GLU A 18 -1.88 7.79 3.02
C GLU A 18 -1.73 6.40 3.64
N VAL A 19 -0.96 6.25 4.71
CA VAL A 19 -0.66 4.96 5.36
C VAL A 19 -1.91 4.20 5.83
N LEU A 20 -3.07 4.85 5.91
CA LEU A 20 -4.35 4.26 6.32
C LEU A 20 -5.44 4.33 5.23
N ASP A 21 -5.10 4.74 4.00
CA ASP A 21 -6.01 4.68 2.85
C ASP A 21 -5.37 3.92 1.69
N ASP A 22 -5.72 2.64 1.59
CA ASP A 22 -5.26 1.75 0.53
C ASP A 22 -6.06 1.88 -0.79
N ASN A 23 -7.05 2.78 -0.83
CA ASN A 23 -7.95 2.93 -1.99
C ASN A 23 -7.57 4.11 -2.89
N CYS A 24 -6.86 5.09 -2.34
CA CYS A 24 -6.55 6.33 -3.05
C CYS A 24 -5.04 6.55 -3.20
N VAL A 25 -4.69 7.13 -4.35
CA VAL A 25 -3.45 7.90 -4.50
C VAL A 25 -3.80 9.37 -4.47
N TYR A 26 -2.91 10.17 -3.92
CA TYR A 26 -3.09 11.61 -3.80
C TYR A 26 -2.03 12.33 -4.63
N LEU A 27 -2.49 13.29 -5.42
CA LEU A 27 -1.64 14.20 -6.18
C LEU A 27 -1.89 15.62 -5.69
N GLU A 28 -0.91 16.16 -4.97
CA GLU A 28 -0.83 17.56 -4.60
C GLU A 28 -0.11 18.34 -5.70
N LEU A 29 -0.69 19.45 -6.15
CA LEU A 29 -0.13 20.33 -7.17
C LEU A 29 -0.16 21.77 -6.66
N GLU A 30 0.97 22.45 -6.76
CA GLU A 30 1.09 23.86 -6.39
C GLU A 30 1.03 24.75 -7.64
N GLN A 31 0.34 25.90 -7.53
CA GLN A 31 0.28 26.94 -8.57
C GLN A 31 -0.36 26.47 -9.89
N VAL A 32 -1.33 25.56 -9.81
CA VAL A 32 -2.07 25.04 -10.95
C VAL A 32 -3.52 25.50 -10.87
N GLU A 33 -4.07 25.96 -12.00
CA GLU A 33 -5.50 26.30 -12.11
C GLU A 33 -6.36 25.05 -11.98
N PHE A 34 -7.58 25.13 -11.45
CA PHE A 34 -8.52 24.01 -11.48
C PHE A 34 -9.94 24.51 -11.71
N GLU A 35 -10.77 23.65 -12.30
CA GLU A 35 -12.20 23.91 -12.45
C GLU A 35 -13.00 22.97 -11.55
N ALA A 36 -13.92 23.52 -10.76
CA ALA A 36 -14.86 22.73 -9.95
C ALA A 36 -16.30 23.18 -10.24
N SER A 37 -17.17 22.21 -10.50
CA SER A 37 -18.62 22.36 -10.63
C SER A 37 -19.33 21.42 -9.66
N CYS A 38 -20.67 21.48 -9.60
CA CYS A 38 -21.47 20.61 -8.73
C CYS A 38 -21.29 19.11 -9.00
N ASN A 39 -20.76 18.71 -10.15
CA ASN A 39 -20.63 17.31 -10.58
C ASN A 39 -19.29 16.96 -11.22
N ARG A 40 -18.33 17.89 -11.27
CA ARG A 40 -17.04 17.68 -11.95
C ARG A 40 -15.95 18.49 -11.27
N VAL A 41 -14.79 17.87 -11.09
CA VAL A 41 -13.55 18.57 -10.83
C VAL A 41 -12.60 18.24 -11.98
N MET A 42 -11.96 19.26 -12.54
CA MET A 42 -10.94 19.12 -13.58
C MET A 42 -9.67 19.82 -13.12
N VAL A 43 -8.59 19.05 -13.03
CA VAL A 43 -7.26 19.56 -12.66
C VAL A 43 -6.32 19.30 -13.84
N PRO A 44 -5.81 20.34 -14.51
CA PRO A 44 -4.80 20.21 -15.53
C PRO A 44 -3.48 19.76 -14.89
N ILE A 45 -3.02 18.55 -15.22
CA ILE A 45 -1.72 18.06 -14.77
C ILE A 45 -0.65 18.48 -15.80
N PRO A 46 0.36 19.30 -15.44
CA PRO A 46 1.43 19.65 -16.37
C PRO A 46 2.11 18.41 -16.94
N VAL A 47 2.32 18.36 -18.26
CA VAL A 47 2.81 17.17 -18.98
C VAL A 47 4.12 16.64 -18.40
N HIS A 48 5.05 17.52 -18.02
CA HIS A 48 6.32 17.10 -17.43
C HIS A 48 6.17 16.46 -16.04
N ILE A 49 5.15 16.85 -15.26
CA ILE A 49 4.80 16.21 -13.98
C ILE A 49 4.16 14.85 -14.26
N TRP A 50 3.25 14.77 -15.24
CA TRP A 50 2.62 13.52 -15.65
C TRP A 50 3.64 12.47 -16.10
N GLU A 51 4.61 12.85 -16.94
CA GLU A 51 5.66 11.94 -17.43
C GLU A 51 6.56 11.41 -16.30
N VAL A 52 6.70 12.13 -15.18
CA VAL A 52 7.37 11.62 -14.00
C VAL A 52 6.46 10.65 -13.25
N ILE A 53 5.22 11.04 -12.95
CA ILE A 53 4.28 10.23 -12.15
C ILE A 53 3.98 8.89 -12.82
N ARG A 54 3.75 8.88 -14.14
CA ARG A 54 3.32 7.68 -14.87
C ARG A 54 4.37 6.57 -14.94
N GLN A 55 5.60 6.83 -14.52
CA GLN A 55 6.66 5.82 -14.42
C GLN A 55 6.48 4.93 -13.19
N TYR A 56 5.67 5.35 -12.22
CA TYR A 56 5.42 4.64 -10.98
C TYR A 56 4.06 3.96 -11.01
N PRO A 57 3.95 2.69 -10.54
CA PRO A 57 2.65 2.08 -10.31
C PRO A 57 1.91 2.84 -9.21
N GLY A 58 0.61 3.09 -9.42
CA GLY A 58 -0.24 3.76 -8.43
C GLY A 58 -0.72 2.84 -7.30
N ILE A 59 -0.44 1.53 -7.37
CA ILE A 59 -0.76 0.55 -6.33
C ILE A 59 0.09 -0.71 -6.56
N ASP A 60 0.49 -1.38 -5.47
CA ASP A 60 1.07 -2.72 -5.54
C ASP A 60 -0.04 -3.78 -5.63
N LEU A 61 0.07 -4.68 -6.60
CA LEU A 61 -0.88 -5.78 -6.85
C LEU A 61 -0.22 -7.17 -6.75
N SER A 62 0.96 -7.24 -6.12
CA SER A 62 1.78 -8.46 -6.00
C SER A 62 1.11 -9.61 -5.26
N TRP A 63 0.14 -9.33 -4.38
CA TRP A 63 -0.58 -10.31 -3.57
C TRP A 63 -1.84 -10.85 -4.24
N ALA A 64 -2.38 -10.17 -5.25
CA ALA A 64 -3.66 -10.51 -5.87
C ALA A 64 -3.75 -11.96 -6.37
N ASP A 65 -2.63 -12.52 -6.83
CA ASP A 65 -2.57 -13.86 -7.42
C ASP A 65 -1.91 -14.90 -6.49
N GLN A 66 -1.53 -14.51 -5.26
CA GLN A 66 -0.87 -15.39 -4.31
C GLN A 66 -1.88 -16.39 -3.70
N SER A 67 -1.47 -17.65 -3.64
CA SER A 67 -2.24 -18.72 -3.01
C SER A 67 -2.20 -18.65 -1.48
N ASP A 68 -3.11 -19.35 -0.81
CA ASP A 68 -3.10 -19.45 0.65
C ASP A 68 -1.81 -20.08 1.19
N ALA A 69 -1.21 -21.01 0.44
CA ALA A 69 0.05 -21.64 0.80
C ALA A 69 1.22 -20.64 0.74
N GLU A 70 1.28 -19.80 -0.30
CA GLU A 70 2.31 -18.76 -0.44
C GLU A 70 2.16 -17.66 0.62
N ILE A 71 0.92 -17.26 0.92
CA ILE A 71 0.64 -16.33 2.03
C ILE A 71 1.10 -16.93 3.36
N LEU A 72 0.76 -18.19 3.63
CA LEU A 72 1.16 -18.86 4.87
C LEU A 72 2.68 -18.98 5.00
N ASP A 73 3.37 -19.34 3.92
CA ASP A 73 4.83 -19.47 3.90
C ASP A 73 5.51 -18.11 4.17
N HIS A 74 5.09 -17.06 3.46
CA HIS A 74 5.60 -15.70 3.67
C HIS A 74 5.37 -15.20 5.09
N VAL A 75 4.15 -15.38 5.63
CA VAL A 75 3.82 -14.96 7.00
C VAL A 75 4.63 -15.75 8.02
N SER A 76 4.76 -17.06 7.83
CA SER A 76 5.54 -17.91 8.74
C SER A 76 7.00 -17.48 8.79
N GLN A 77 7.62 -17.26 7.62
CA GLN A 77 8.99 -16.77 7.52
C GLN A 77 9.16 -15.38 8.16
N SER A 78 8.22 -14.46 7.90
CA SER A 78 8.24 -13.11 8.46
C SER A 78 8.13 -13.12 9.99
N VAL A 79 7.28 -13.98 10.55
CA VAL A 79 7.14 -14.14 12.00
C VAL A 79 8.38 -14.79 12.61
N ASP A 80 8.94 -15.82 11.97
CA ASP A 80 10.14 -16.50 12.44
C ASP A 80 11.35 -15.55 12.45
N ASP A 81 11.52 -14.75 11.40
CA ASP A 81 12.55 -13.72 11.31
C ASP A 81 12.35 -12.65 12.40
N ARG A 82 11.12 -12.18 12.62
CA ARG A 82 10.77 -11.21 13.67
C ARG A 82 11.07 -11.73 15.07
N ILE A 83 10.73 -12.98 15.37
CA ILE A 83 11.02 -13.62 16.67
C ILE A 83 12.53 -13.73 16.88
N ARG A 84 13.27 -14.13 15.84
CA ARG A 84 14.74 -14.23 15.88
C ARG A 84 15.38 -12.86 16.14
N ASP A 85 14.94 -11.83 15.43
CA ASP A 85 15.47 -10.48 15.57
C ASP A 85 15.14 -9.89 16.95
N TYR A 86 13.95 -10.14 17.48
CA TYR A 86 13.57 -9.74 18.83
C TYR A 86 14.40 -10.44 19.91
N ALA A 87 14.71 -11.73 19.72
CA ALA A 87 15.56 -12.49 20.63
C ALA A 87 17.03 -12.00 20.61
N ALA A 88 17.52 -11.58 19.45
CA ALA A 88 18.89 -11.08 19.27
C ALA A 88 19.07 -9.59 19.63
N ALA A 89 17.98 -8.83 19.79
CA ALA A 89 18.04 -7.39 20.02
C ALA A 89 18.54 -7.01 21.42
N ASP A 90 19.40 -5.99 21.47
CA ASP A 90 19.76 -5.29 22.71
C ASP A 90 18.51 -4.81 23.46
N PRO A 91 18.47 -4.83 24.80
CA PRO A 91 17.33 -4.38 25.59
C PRO A 91 16.80 -3.00 25.18
N ASP A 92 17.68 -2.08 24.81
CA ASP A 92 17.35 -0.72 24.39
C ASP A 92 16.72 -0.65 22.98
N LYS A 93 16.89 -1.68 22.16
CA LYS A 93 16.35 -1.77 20.78
C LYS A 93 15.10 -2.64 20.67
N LYS A 94 14.79 -3.43 21.71
CA LYS A 94 13.61 -4.31 21.73
C LYS A 94 12.30 -3.57 21.50
N GLY A 95 12.16 -2.34 21.99
CA GLY A 95 10.96 -1.51 21.75
C GLY A 95 10.72 -1.20 20.27
N TRP A 96 11.78 -0.87 19.52
CA TRP A 96 11.69 -0.61 18.09
C TRP A 96 11.40 -1.87 17.29
N VAL A 97 12.08 -2.98 17.61
CA VAL A 97 11.85 -4.27 16.96
C VAL A 97 10.43 -4.79 17.23
N SER A 98 9.89 -4.57 18.44
CA SER A 98 8.51 -4.93 18.77
C SER A 98 7.47 -4.14 17.96
N LEU A 99 7.77 -2.90 17.57
CA LEU A 99 6.87 -2.07 16.76
C LEU A 99 6.88 -2.41 15.26
N CYS A 100 8.00 -2.93 14.74
CA CYS A 100 8.15 -3.24 13.30
C CYS A 100 7.26 -4.41 12.84
N GLY A 101 6.10 -4.11 12.25
CA GLY A 101 5.13 -5.12 11.81
C GLY A 101 4.05 -5.42 12.85
N GLY A 102 4.01 -4.67 13.97
CA GLY A 102 3.00 -4.84 15.02
C GLY A 102 1.56 -4.58 14.56
N LEU A 103 1.38 -3.80 13.50
CA LEU A 103 0.07 -3.57 12.86
C LEU A 103 -0.43 -4.78 12.07
N VAL A 104 0.48 -5.65 11.61
CA VAL A 104 0.18 -6.78 10.72
C VAL A 104 0.16 -8.10 11.49
N PHE A 105 1.15 -8.31 12.37
CA PHE A 105 1.36 -9.57 13.08
C PHE A 105 1.06 -9.49 14.58
N GLY A 106 0.68 -8.32 15.10
CA GLY A 106 0.50 -8.12 16.55
C GLY A 106 1.82 -7.96 17.32
N GLN A 107 1.75 -8.06 18.65
CA GLN A 107 2.94 -7.87 19.49
C GLN A 107 3.98 -8.97 19.27
N ALA A 108 5.27 -8.60 19.30
CA ALA A 108 6.36 -9.55 19.02
C ALA A 108 6.49 -10.65 20.09
N ASP A 109 6.00 -10.39 21.31
CA ASP A 109 5.98 -11.32 22.44
C ASP A 109 4.72 -12.19 22.51
N ALA A 110 3.75 -11.99 21.61
CA ALA A 110 2.60 -12.86 21.46
C ALA A 110 3.02 -14.25 20.95
N PRO A 111 2.25 -15.32 21.23
CA PRO A 111 2.53 -16.66 20.70
C PRO A 111 2.68 -16.65 19.18
N ARG A 112 3.66 -17.40 18.65
CA ARG A 112 3.93 -17.52 17.20
C ARG A 112 2.67 -17.84 16.39
N GLU A 113 1.86 -18.78 16.86
CA GLU A 113 0.63 -19.19 16.19
C GLU A 113 -0.38 -18.04 16.08
N GLU A 114 -0.47 -17.20 17.10
CA GLU A 114 -1.33 -16.01 17.09
C GLU A 114 -0.83 -14.96 16.08
N GLN A 115 0.49 -14.73 16.05
CA GLN A 115 1.11 -13.81 15.08
C GLN A 115 0.89 -14.28 13.63
N ILE A 116 1.02 -15.59 13.38
CA ILE A 116 0.77 -16.17 12.06
C ILE A 116 -0.70 -16.04 11.67
N GLN A 117 -1.62 -16.36 12.57
CA GLN A 117 -3.05 -16.25 12.29
C GLN A 117 -3.44 -14.81 11.93
N GLN A 118 -2.93 -13.83 12.67
CA GLN A 118 -3.16 -12.41 12.38
C GLN A 118 -2.55 -11.99 11.03
N GLY A 119 -1.30 -12.39 10.78
CA GLY A 119 -0.62 -12.11 9.52
C GLY A 119 -1.36 -12.70 8.31
N VAL A 120 -1.77 -13.97 8.38
CA VAL A 120 -2.54 -14.62 7.31
C VAL A 120 -3.85 -13.87 7.07
N ALA A 121 -4.60 -13.53 8.12
CA ALA A 121 -5.84 -12.77 7.99
C ALA A 121 -5.63 -11.37 7.40
N HIS A 122 -4.49 -10.73 7.67
CA HIS A 122 -4.12 -9.47 7.03
C HIS A 122 -3.86 -9.65 5.53
N TYR A 123 -2.97 -10.58 5.16
CA TYR A 123 -2.59 -10.79 3.75
C TYR A 123 -3.73 -11.36 2.89
N GLN A 124 -4.65 -12.13 3.47
CA GLN A 124 -5.87 -12.55 2.79
C GLN A 124 -6.77 -11.36 2.45
N ARG A 125 -6.99 -10.44 3.41
CA ARG A 125 -7.74 -9.19 3.16
C ARG A 125 -7.04 -8.31 2.13
N LEU A 126 -5.71 -8.22 2.19
CA LEU A 126 -4.91 -7.49 1.20
C LEU A 126 -5.08 -8.09 -0.20
N ARG A 127 -4.99 -9.43 -0.34
CA ARG A 127 -5.23 -10.11 -1.62
C ARG A 127 -6.63 -9.83 -2.15
N GLU A 128 -7.66 -9.95 -1.32
CA GLU A 128 -9.05 -9.68 -1.71
C GLU A 128 -9.22 -8.24 -2.21
N HIS A 129 -8.63 -7.26 -1.51
CA HIS A 129 -8.61 -5.86 -1.96
C HIS A 129 -7.92 -5.70 -3.31
N GLN A 130 -6.73 -6.26 -3.48
CA GLN A 130 -5.99 -6.15 -4.75
C GLN A 130 -6.72 -6.85 -5.91
N GLN A 131 -7.45 -7.94 -5.65
CA GLN A 131 -8.32 -8.59 -6.64
C GLN A 131 -9.48 -7.68 -7.06
N GLN A 132 -10.11 -6.97 -6.11
CA GLN A 132 -11.15 -5.98 -6.41
C GLN A 132 -10.60 -4.84 -7.27
N VAL A 133 -9.42 -4.32 -6.95
CA VAL A 133 -8.75 -3.28 -7.75
C VAL A 133 -8.44 -3.78 -9.15
N LYS A 134 -7.90 -5.00 -9.31
CA LYS A 134 -7.67 -5.62 -10.63
C LYS A 134 -8.95 -5.72 -11.44
N ALA A 135 -10.05 -6.15 -10.83
CA ALA A 135 -11.34 -6.26 -11.50
C ALA A 135 -11.84 -4.88 -11.98
N ALA A 136 -11.78 -3.86 -11.11
CA ALA A 136 -12.17 -2.50 -11.46
C ALA A 136 -11.32 -1.92 -12.62
N ILE A 137 -10.01 -2.19 -12.63
CA ILE A 137 -9.12 -1.81 -13.75
C ILE A 137 -9.57 -2.49 -15.05
N ALA A 138 -9.86 -3.79 -15.01
CA ALA A 138 -10.29 -4.55 -16.18
C ALA A 138 -11.63 -4.04 -16.74
N GLU A 139 -12.59 -3.71 -15.86
CA GLU A 139 -13.88 -3.12 -16.23
C GLU A 139 -13.69 -1.77 -16.95
N LEU A 140 -12.86 -0.89 -16.39
CA LEU A 140 -12.55 0.41 -17.01
C LEU A 140 -11.90 0.26 -18.38
N GLN A 141 -10.94 -0.66 -18.52
CA GLN A 141 -10.28 -0.95 -19.80
C GLN A 141 -11.28 -1.51 -20.84
N GLN A 142 -12.20 -2.37 -20.42
CA GLN A 142 -13.23 -2.91 -21.32
C GLN A 142 -14.22 -1.83 -21.76
N ALA A 143 -14.64 -0.95 -20.85
CA ALA A 143 -15.52 0.17 -21.16
C ALA A 143 -14.89 1.14 -22.18
N GLN A 144 -13.59 1.41 -22.04
CA GLN A 144 -12.84 2.21 -23.01
C GLN A 144 -12.80 1.57 -24.40
N ARG A 145 -12.56 0.25 -24.49
CA ARG A 145 -12.57 -0.48 -25.76
C ARG A 145 -13.94 -0.47 -26.45
N ASN A 146 -15.01 -0.53 -25.68
CA ASN A 146 -16.37 -0.55 -26.22
C ASN A 146 -16.90 0.84 -26.64
N SER A 147 -16.23 1.91 -26.18
CA SER A 147 -16.60 3.30 -26.47
C SER A 147 -15.84 3.90 -27.66
N ALA A 148 -14.88 3.16 -28.23
CA ALA A 148 -14.05 3.52 -29.38
C ALA A 148 -14.55 2.82 -30.64
#